data_AF-A0A945SLU1-F1
#
_entry.id   AF-A0A945SLU1-F1
#
_cell.length_a   1.000
_cell.length_b   1.000
_cell.length_c   1.000
_cell.angle_alpha   90.00
_cell.angle_beta   90.00
_cell.angle_gamma   90.00
#
_symmetry.space_group_name_H-M   'P 1'
#
loop_
_entity.id
_entity.type
_entity.pdbx_description
1 polymer ?
#
loop_
_entity_poly.entity_id
_entity_poly.type
_entity_poly.pdbx_seq_one_letter_code
_entity_poly.pdbx_strand_id
1 'polypeptide(L)'
;MDQKDRDDSDLSLGWKELQDTVLTLNLAVAQIEMSMNDGDHSVSTLIDSFTTLSGCVQVIDSASAEIPDKPTAETDCRSIRETVQVNVDLVAEKVDAAIVAFQFYDKLTQRLSHVNRSLIALSGLVSDGEHVESHEDWHALREQIRKIYSMVDEASMYDAIMQGENLETALQVAMQHRERPADEKDNSGEVDLF
;
A
#
# COMPACT_ATOMS: atom_id res chain seq x y z
N MET A 1 16.37 46.70 16.79
CA MET A 1 15.71 46.27 15.54
C MET A 1 15.28 44.82 15.72
N ASP A 2 14.67 44.45 16.86
CA ASP A 2 14.99 43.12 17.44
C ASP A 2 13.83 42.27 17.98
N GLN A 3 12.58 42.77 17.98
CA GLN A 3 11.43 41.97 18.45
C GLN A 3 10.42 41.74 17.32
N LYS A 4 10.05 42.82 16.60
CA LYS A 4 9.08 42.75 15.50
C LYS A 4 9.60 41.95 14.29
N ASP A 5 10.90 42.02 14.01
CA ASP A 5 11.52 41.23 12.93
C ASP A 5 11.71 39.75 13.33
N ARG A 6 11.68 39.40 14.63
CA ARG A 6 11.69 38.00 15.09
C ARG A 6 10.30 37.38 15.00
N ASP A 7 9.27 38.07 15.50
CA ASP A 7 7.88 37.61 15.42
C ASP A 7 7.45 37.41 13.95
N ASP A 8 7.80 38.34 13.04
CA ASP A 8 7.51 38.19 11.60
C ASP A 8 8.26 37.01 10.98
N SER A 9 9.46 36.67 11.48
CA SER A 9 10.24 35.54 10.98
C SER A 9 9.71 34.19 11.46
N ASP A 10 9.23 34.10 12.71
CA ASP A 10 8.60 32.89 13.27
C ASP A 10 7.23 32.63 12.65
N LEU A 11 6.41 33.68 12.43
CA LEU A 11 5.15 33.59 11.69
C LEU A 11 5.36 33.15 10.23
N SER A 12 6.42 33.65 9.59
CA SER A 12 6.87 33.21 8.26
C SER A 12 7.28 31.74 8.25
N LEU A 13 7.96 31.28 9.31
CA LEU A 13 8.41 29.90 9.46
C LEU A 13 7.21 28.95 9.59
N GLY A 14 6.28 29.24 10.52
CA GLY A 14 5.08 28.45 10.72
C GLY A 14 4.17 28.42 9.49
N TRP A 15 4.12 29.50 8.70
CA TRP A 15 3.40 29.52 7.43
C TRP A 15 4.03 28.60 6.38
N LYS A 16 5.36 28.55 6.31
CA LYS A 16 6.07 27.63 5.42
C LYS A 16 5.89 26.18 5.86
N GLU A 17 5.97 25.89 7.16
CA GLU A 17 5.74 24.55 7.71
C GLU A 17 4.32 24.06 7.47
N LEU A 18 3.33 24.95 7.60
CA LEU A 18 1.94 24.68 7.24
C LEU A 18 1.82 24.35 5.75
N GLN A 19 2.41 25.17 4.87
CA GLN A 19 2.36 24.97 3.42
C GLN A 19 2.99 23.63 3.01
N ASP A 20 4.16 23.30 3.56
CA ASP A 20 4.86 22.04 3.30
C ASP A 20 4.06 20.84 3.83
N THR A 21 3.45 20.96 5.00
CA THR A 21 2.64 19.90 5.61
C THR A 21 1.36 19.64 4.81
N VAL A 22 0.67 20.70 4.36
CA VAL A 22 -0.51 20.60 3.50
C VAL A 22 -0.16 19.98 2.14
N LEU A 23 0.97 20.37 1.54
CA LEU A 23 1.45 19.80 0.28
C LEU A 23 1.68 18.28 0.42
N THR A 24 2.32 17.87 1.51
CA THR A 24 2.61 16.46 1.79
C THR A 24 1.34 15.66 2.07
N LEU A 25 0.37 16.23 2.78
CA LEU A 25 -0.93 15.59 2.97
C LEU A 25 -1.70 15.43 1.66
N ASN A 26 -1.67 16.43 0.77
CA ASN A 26 -2.28 16.31 -0.55
C ASN A 26 -1.61 15.20 -1.38
N LEU A 27 -0.29 15.05 -1.30
CA LEU A 27 0.41 13.91 -1.91
C LEU A 27 -0.08 12.57 -1.33
N ALA A 28 -0.15 12.47 0.00
CA ALA A 28 -0.59 11.25 0.66
C ALA A 28 -2.05 10.88 0.29
N VAL A 29 -2.93 11.88 0.15
CA VAL A 29 -4.30 11.68 -0.33
C VAL A 29 -4.33 11.23 -1.79
N ALA A 30 -3.57 11.87 -2.68
CA ALA A 30 -3.49 11.47 -4.09
C ALA A 30 -2.95 10.03 -4.25
N GLN A 31 -1.96 9.64 -3.44
CA GLN A 31 -1.44 8.28 -3.42
C GLN A 31 -2.44 7.27 -2.84
N ILE A 32 -3.28 7.65 -1.86
CA ILE A 32 -4.38 6.82 -1.40
C ILE A 32 -5.40 6.63 -2.52
N GLU A 33 -5.77 7.68 -3.25
CA GLU A 33 -6.73 7.59 -4.35
C GLU A 33 -6.22 6.64 -5.44
N MET A 34 -4.94 6.73 -5.79
CA MET A 34 -4.28 5.76 -6.68
C MET A 34 -4.27 4.34 -6.09
N SER A 35 -3.90 4.19 -4.82
CA SER A 35 -3.88 2.88 -4.15
C SER A 35 -5.27 2.28 -3.98
N MET A 36 -6.32 3.11 -3.92
CA MET A 36 -7.72 2.69 -3.79
C MET A 36 -8.22 2.10 -5.12
N ASN A 37 -7.82 2.71 -6.24
CA ASN A 37 -8.08 2.15 -7.57
C ASN A 37 -7.43 0.76 -7.74
N ASP A 38 -6.20 0.58 -7.25
CA ASP A 38 -5.54 -0.73 -7.17
C ASP A 38 -6.23 -1.68 -6.16
N GLY A 39 -6.88 -1.12 -5.14
CA GLY A 39 -7.67 -1.84 -4.14
C GLY A 39 -8.89 -2.49 -4.75
N ASP A 40 -9.55 -1.82 -5.70
CA ASP A 40 -10.68 -2.40 -6.45
C ASP A 40 -10.24 -3.64 -7.24
N HIS A 41 -9.03 -3.62 -7.82
CA HIS A 41 -8.44 -4.80 -8.44
C HIS A 41 -8.20 -5.92 -7.42
N SER A 42 -7.66 -5.61 -6.25
CA SER A 42 -7.43 -6.60 -5.18
C SER A 42 -8.73 -7.23 -4.68
N VAL A 43 -9.79 -6.43 -4.51
CA VAL A 43 -11.12 -6.93 -4.13
C VAL A 43 -11.70 -7.81 -5.23
N SER A 44 -11.55 -7.43 -6.49
CA SER A 44 -11.96 -8.26 -7.63
C SER A 44 -11.22 -9.61 -7.65
N THR A 45 -9.90 -9.60 -7.42
CA THR A 45 -9.08 -10.81 -7.29
C THR A 45 -9.53 -11.70 -6.13
N LEU A 46 -9.92 -11.12 -4.99
CA LEU A 46 -10.49 -11.88 -3.87
C LEU A 46 -11.80 -12.57 -4.26
N ILE A 47 -12.71 -11.84 -4.91
CA ILE A 47 -14.00 -12.39 -5.37
C ILE A 47 -13.78 -13.54 -6.37
N ASP A 48 -12.88 -13.34 -7.34
CA ASP A 48 -12.53 -14.37 -8.33
C ASP A 48 -11.91 -15.60 -7.65
N SER A 49 -11.00 -15.38 -6.70
CA SER A 49 -10.33 -16.45 -5.96
C SER A 49 -11.33 -17.27 -5.16
N PHE A 50 -12.22 -16.64 -4.38
CA PHE A 50 -13.24 -17.37 -3.62
C PHE A 50 -14.26 -18.09 -4.50
N THR A 51 -14.65 -17.48 -5.62
CA THR A 51 -15.57 -18.10 -6.58
C THR A 51 -14.94 -19.35 -7.21
N THR A 52 -13.67 -19.24 -7.62
CA THR A 52 -12.91 -20.36 -8.18
C THR A 52 -12.69 -21.45 -7.14
N LEU A 53 -12.28 -21.10 -5.92
CA LEU A 53 -12.10 -22.04 -4.81
C LEU A 53 -13.37 -22.85 -4.54
N SER A 54 -14.51 -22.17 -4.45
CA SER A 54 -15.81 -22.82 -4.26
C SER A 54 -16.12 -23.81 -5.41
N GLY A 55 -15.88 -23.40 -6.66
CA GLY A 55 -16.04 -24.26 -7.83
C GLY A 55 -15.12 -25.48 -7.81
N CYS A 56 -13.83 -25.29 -7.50
CA CYS A 56 -12.87 -26.38 -7.39
C CYS A 56 -13.26 -27.38 -6.30
N VAL A 57 -13.71 -26.91 -5.13
CA VAL A 57 -14.19 -27.77 -4.05
C VAL A 57 -15.39 -28.59 -4.50
N GLN A 58 -16.35 -28.00 -5.23
CA GLN A 58 -17.50 -28.73 -5.78
C GLN A 58 -17.11 -29.78 -6.81
N VAL A 59 -16.13 -29.48 -7.67
CA VAL A 59 -15.61 -30.42 -8.67
C VAL A 59 -14.86 -31.57 -7.99
N ILE A 60 -14.04 -31.28 -6.98
CA ILE A 60 -13.33 -32.30 -6.19
C ILE A 60 -14.34 -33.20 -5.47
N ASP A 61 -15.37 -32.63 -4.83
CA ASP A 61 -16.43 -33.36 -4.15
C ASP A 61 -17.16 -34.30 -5.13
N SER A 62 -17.58 -33.78 -6.28
CA SER A 62 -18.24 -34.56 -7.34
C SER A 62 -17.36 -35.69 -7.87
N ALA A 63 -16.08 -35.40 -8.16
CA ALA A 63 -15.12 -36.40 -8.63
C ALA A 63 -14.85 -37.48 -7.56
N SER A 64 -14.83 -37.09 -6.28
CA SER A 64 -14.65 -38.05 -5.17
C SER A 64 -15.86 -38.97 -4.98
N ALA A 65 -17.07 -38.48 -5.27
CA ALA A 65 -18.30 -39.27 -5.20
C ALA A 65 -18.41 -40.33 -6.31
N GLU A 66 -17.66 -40.18 -7.41
CA GLU A 66 -17.55 -41.19 -8.47
C GLU A 66 -16.67 -42.39 -8.07
N ILE A 67 -15.92 -42.30 -6.97
CA ILE A 67 -15.09 -43.39 -6.47
C ILE A 67 -15.99 -44.44 -5.79
N PRO A 68 -16.06 -45.69 -6.29
CA PRO A 68 -16.89 -46.73 -5.69
C PRO A 68 -16.31 -47.19 -4.34
N ASP A 69 -17.19 -47.42 -3.35
CA ASP A 69 -16.82 -47.91 -2.00
C ASP A 69 -16.03 -49.23 -2.00
N LYS A 70 -16.17 -50.03 -3.06
CA LYS A 70 -15.47 -51.30 -3.27
C LYS A 70 -14.82 -51.29 -4.65
N PRO A 71 -13.58 -50.79 -4.78
CA PRO A 71 -12.90 -50.78 -6.07
C PRO A 71 -12.68 -52.21 -6.57
N THR A 72 -13.09 -52.49 -7.80
CA THR A 72 -12.76 -53.73 -8.51
C THR A 72 -11.45 -53.52 -9.29
N ALA A 73 -10.79 -54.60 -9.72
CA ALA A 73 -9.56 -54.51 -10.53
C ALA A 73 -9.75 -53.78 -11.89
N GLU A 74 -11.00 -53.55 -12.31
CA GLU A 74 -11.38 -52.84 -13.55
C GLU A 74 -11.72 -51.36 -13.30
N THR A 75 -11.73 -50.89 -12.05
CA THR A 75 -12.04 -49.49 -11.72
C THR A 75 -10.86 -48.60 -12.11
N ASP A 76 -10.99 -47.86 -13.22
CA ASP A 76 -10.00 -46.86 -13.64
C ASP A 76 -10.29 -45.50 -12.98
N CYS A 77 -9.64 -45.25 -11.83
CA CYS A 77 -9.72 -43.98 -11.12
C CYS A 77 -8.73 -42.93 -11.62
N ARG A 78 -8.02 -43.16 -12.74
CA ARG A 78 -6.96 -42.25 -13.20
C ARG A 78 -7.52 -40.86 -13.55
N SER A 79 -8.63 -40.81 -14.27
CA SER A 79 -9.30 -39.55 -14.66
C SER A 79 -9.81 -38.77 -13.44
N ILE A 80 -10.36 -39.47 -12.44
CA ILE A 80 -10.80 -38.88 -11.18
C ILE A 80 -9.60 -38.27 -10.44
N ARG A 81 -8.51 -39.02 -10.29
CA ARG A 81 -7.29 -38.54 -9.65
C ARG A 81 -6.70 -37.32 -10.36
N GLU A 82 -6.69 -37.33 -11.69
CA GLU A 82 -6.22 -36.20 -12.50
C GLU A 82 -7.09 -34.96 -12.29
N THR A 83 -8.42 -35.13 -12.32
CA THR A 83 -9.39 -34.04 -12.05
C THR A 83 -9.19 -33.45 -10.65
N VAL A 84 -9.07 -34.30 -9.63
CA VAL A 84 -8.83 -33.86 -8.25
C VAL A 84 -7.50 -33.12 -8.15
N GLN A 85 -6.42 -33.64 -8.74
CA GLN A 85 -5.11 -33.01 -8.67
C GLN A 85 -5.11 -31.61 -9.31
N VAL A 86 -5.67 -31.48 -10.51
CA VAL A 86 -5.75 -30.18 -11.21
C VAL A 86 -6.52 -29.14 -10.39
N ASN A 87 -7.62 -29.54 -9.76
CA ASN A 87 -8.42 -28.63 -8.93
C ASN A 87 -7.73 -28.30 -7.59
N VAL A 88 -6.98 -29.23 -7.01
CA VAL A 88 -6.17 -28.95 -5.80
C VAL A 88 -5.05 -27.96 -6.11
N ASP A 89 -4.38 -28.11 -7.26
CA ASP A 89 -3.33 -27.18 -7.69
C ASP A 89 -3.91 -25.78 -7.94
N LEU A 90 -5.08 -25.69 -8.60
CA LEU A 90 -5.78 -24.43 -8.82
C LEU A 90 -6.25 -23.79 -7.50
N VAL A 91 -6.68 -24.59 -6.52
CA VAL A 91 -7.01 -24.11 -5.17
C VAL A 91 -5.79 -23.46 -4.52
N ALA A 92 -4.63 -24.10 -4.57
CA ALA A 92 -3.40 -23.55 -4.00
C ALA A 92 -3.05 -22.18 -4.64
N GLU A 93 -3.10 -22.09 -5.97
CA GLU A 93 -2.84 -20.84 -6.70
C GLU A 93 -3.81 -19.71 -6.28
N LYS A 94 -5.11 -20.02 -6.16
CA LYS A 94 -6.11 -19.02 -5.77
C LYS A 94 -6.00 -18.61 -4.31
N VAL A 95 -5.58 -19.51 -3.41
CA VAL A 95 -5.27 -19.14 -2.02
C VAL A 95 -4.10 -18.16 -1.97
N ASP A 96 -3.03 -18.42 -2.72
CA ASP A 96 -1.86 -17.53 -2.76
C ASP A 96 -2.23 -16.15 -3.33
N ALA A 97 -2.99 -16.11 -4.43
CA ALA A 97 -3.50 -14.87 -5.00
C ALA A 97 -4.38 -14.08 -4.01
N ALA A 98 -5.24 -14.78 -3.26
CA ALA A 98 -6.08 -14.17 -2.24
C ALA A 98 -5.26 -13.60 -1.07
N ILE A 99 -4.20 -14.30 -0.62
CA ILE A 99 -3.31 -13.80 0.44
C ILE A 99 -2.65 -12.49 0.02
N VAL A 100 -2.11 -12.42 -1.20
CA VAL A 100 -1.49 -11.20 -1.74
C VAL A 100 -2.50 -10.06 -1.83
N ALA A 101 -3.72 -10.33 -2.33
CA ALA A 101 -4.78 -9.34 -2.40
C ALA A 101 -5.23 -8.83 -1.02
N PHE A 102 -5.28 -9.70 0.00
CA PHE A 102 -5.57 -9.29 1.38
C PHE A 102 -4.47 -8.40 1.96
N GLN A 103 -3.20 -8.72 1.72
CA GLN A 103 -2.08 -7.89 2.17
C GLN A 103 -2.13 -6.49 1.54
N PHE A 104 -2.49 -6.41 0.25
CA PHE A 104 -2.69 -5.13 -0.41
C PHE A 104 -3.81 -4.32 0.25
N TYR A 105 -4.97 -4.95 0.47
CA TYR A 105 -6.12 -4.29 1.08
C TYR A 105 -5.85 -3.82 2.52
N ASP A 106 -5.15 -4.63 3.32
CA ASP A 106 -4.70 -4.25 4.67
C ASP A 106 -3.76 -3.03 4.61
N LYS A 107 -2.76 -3.05 3.72
CA LYS A 107 -1.85 -1.92 3.53
C LYS A 107 -2.58 -0.64 3.11
N LEU A 108 -3.56 -0.72 2.21
CA LEU A 108 -4.40 0.41 1.82
C LEU A 108 -5.17 0.98 3.02
N THR A 109 -5.79 0.11 3.81
CA THR A 109 -6.57 0.50 5.00
C THR A 109 -5.67 1.17 6.04
N GLN A 110 -4.46 0.65 6.25
CA GLN A 110 -3.47 1.27 7.15
C GLN A 110 -3.09 2.67 6.67
N ARG A 111 -2.78 2.85 5.38
CA ARG A 111 -2.46 4.16 4.80
C ARG A 111 -3.58 5.18 5.02
N LEU A 112 -4.83 4.79 4.76
CA LEU A 112 -6.00 5.63 5.00
C LEU A 112 -6.10 6.05 6.48
N SER A 113 -5.88 5.12 7.40
CA SER A 113 -5.87 5.40 8.84
C SER A 113 -4.79 6.41 9.22
N HIS A 114 -3.58 6.27 8.67
CA HIS A 114 -2.47 7.18 8.93
C HIS A 114 -2.73 8.59 8.38
N VAL A 115 -3.27 8.72 7.17
CA VAL A 115 -3.64 10.04 6.62
C VAL A 115 -4.75 10.69 7.43
N ASN A 116 -5.79 9.94 7.81
CA ASN A 116 -6.86 10.48 8.65
C ASN A 116 -6.33 11.00 9.99
N ARG A 117 -5.43 10.25 10.66
CA ARG A 117 -4.78 10.71 11.90
C ARG A 117 -3.94 11.96 11.68
N SER A 118 -3.22 12.04 10.55
CA SER A 118 -2.39 13.20 10.20
C SER A 118 -3.23 14.45 9.93
N LEU A 119 -4.40 14.30 9.29
CA LEU A 119 -5.37 15.40 9.09
C LEU A 119 -5.96 15.89 10.41
N ILE A 120 -6.29 14.98 11.33
CA ILE A 120 -6.77 15.33 12.68
C ILE A 120 -5.68 16.08 13.44
N ALA A 121 -4.43 15.61 13.40
CA ALA A 121 -3.30 16.25 14.05
C ALA A 121 -3.02 17.64 13.47
N LEU A 122 -3.03 17.79 12.14
CA LEU A 122 -2.92 19.10 11.48
C LEU A 122 -4.04 20.05 11.92
N SER A 123 -5.29 19.57 11.92
CA SER A 123 -6.44 20.39 12.35
C SER A 123 -6.29 20.85 13.79
N GLY A 124 -5.76 20.02 14.69
CA GLY A 124 -5.48 20.39 16.08
C GLY A 124 -4.41 21.47 16.17
N LEU A 125 -3.29 21.29 15.47
CA LEU A 125 -2.15 22.21 15.43
C LEU A 125 -2.55 23.60 14.93
N VAL A 126 -3.37 23.67 13.87
CA VAL A 126 -3.81 24.95 13.27
C VAL A 126 -4.93 25.62 14.07
N SER A 127 -5.68 24.87 14.88
CA SER A 127 -6.77 25.43 15.70
C SER A 127 -6.29 26.08 16.99
N ASP A 128 -5.04 25.84 17.40
CA ASP A 128 -4.47 26.33 18.66
C ASP A 128 -3.32 27.30 18.39
N GLY A 129 -3.57 28.60 18.60
CA GLY A 129 -2.67 29.68 18.19
C GLY A 129 -1.27 29.66 18.82
N GLU A 130 -1.11 29.04 19.99
CA GLU A 130 0.21 28.85 20.63
C GLU A 130 0.99 27.65 20.05
N HIS A 131 0.33 26.65 19.47
CA HIS A 131 1.01 25.45 18.93
C HIS A 131 1.50 25.67 17.49
N VAL A 132 0.94 26.64 16.77
CA VAL A 132 1.41 27.02 15.43
C VAL A 132 2.87 27.51 15.46
N GLU A 133 3.33 28.08 16.57
CA GLU A 133 4.69 28.58 16.76
C GLU A 133 5.68 27.50 17.24
N SER A 134 5.19 26.29 17.56
CA SER A 134 6.00 25.19 18.10
C SER A 134 6.62 24.35 16.97
N HIS A 135 7.91 24.59 16.71
CA HIS A 135 8.69 23.86 15.70
C HIS A 135 8.79 22.33 16.01
N GLU A 136 8.68 21.92 17.28
CA GLU A 136 8.69 20.51 17.68
C GLU A 136 7.40 19.78 17.27
N ASP A 137 6.24 20.43 17.38
CA ASP A 137 4.95 19.84 17.03
C ASP A 137 4.81 19.64 15.52
N TRP A 138 5.30 20.59 14.72
CA TRP A 138 5.41 20.45 13.27
C TRP A 138 6.37 19.34 12.85
N HIS A 139 7.51 19.22 13.54
CA HIS A 139 8.44 18.10 13.30
C HIS A 139 7.81 16.74 13.62
N ALA A 140 7.07 16.63 14.72
CA ALA A 140 6.38 15.41 15.10
C ALA A 140 5.30 15.03 14.07
N LEU A 141 4.55 16.01 13.56
CA LEU A 141 3.55 15.81 12.50
C LEU A 141 4.22 15.36 11.19
N ARG A 142 5.31 16.01 10.77
CA ARG A 142 6.06 15.62 9.57
C ARG A 142 6.63 14.21 9.68
N GLU A 143 7.13 13.81 10.85
CA GLU A 143 7.62 12.45 11.09
C GLU A 143 6.49 11.41 11.09
N GLN A 144 5.30 11.75 11.60
CA GLN A 144 4.11 10.89 11.47
C GLN A 144 3.70 10.72 10.02
N ILE A 145 3.70 11.80 9.23
CA ILE A 145 3.39 11.77 7.81
C ILE A 145 4.48 10.99 7.05
N ARG A 146 5.76 11.12 7.42
CA ARG A 146 6.88 10.37 6.83
C ARG A 146 6.67 8.85 6.93
N LYS A 147 6.10 8.35 8.04
CA LYS A 147 5.82 6.92 8.22
C LYS A 147 4.80 6.35 7.23
N ILE A 148 4.02 7.20 6.55
CA ILE A 148 3.13 6.80 5.45
C ILE A 148 3.97 6.34 4.24
N TYR A 149 5.13 6.97 4.06
CA TYR A 149 6.13 6.70 3.03
C TYR A 149 7.14 5.66 3.55
N SER A 150 6.69 4.42 3.78
CA SER A 150 7.54 3.36 4.35
C SER A 150 8.34 2.54 3.33
N MET A 151 8.12 2.73 2.02
CA MET A 151 8.98 2.14 0.98
C MET A 151 10.11 3.10 0.58
N VAL A 152 11.29 2.55 0.29
CA VAL A 152 12.51 3.30 -0.08
C VAL A 152 12.25 4.24 -1.27
N ASP A 153 11.45 3.81 -2.25
CA ASP A 153 11.06 4.62 -3.41
C ASP A 153 10.15 5.81 -3.03
N GLU A 154 9.35 5.66 -1.97
CA GLU A 154 8.43 6.70 -1.49
C GLU A 154 9.13 7.72 -0.59
N ALA A 155 10.14 7.30 0.17
CA ALA A 155 10.98 8.19 0.97
C ALA A 155 11.81 9.13 0.07
N SER A 156 12.37 8.60 -1.03
CA SER A 156 13.04 9.39 -2.07
C SER A 156 12.11 10.45 -2.67
N MET A 157 10.84 10.12 -2.89
CA MET A 157 9.82 11.04 -3.39
C MET A 157 9.51 12.18 -2.43
N TYR A 158 9.35 11.81 -1.16
CA TYR A 158 9.08 12.75 -0.08
C TYR A 158 10.23 13.75 0.03
N ASP A 159 11.47 13.27 -0.01
CA ASP A 159 12.66 14.11 0.06
C ASP A 159 12.77 15.03 -1.17
N ALA A 160 12.43 14.56 -2.38
CA ALA A 160 12.42 15.36 -3.59
C ALA A 160 11.36 16.50 -3.55
N ILE A 161 10.17 16.21 -3.05
CA ILE A 161 9.10 17.22 -2.89
C ILE A 161 9.47 18.23 -1.81
N MET A 162 10.10 17.79 -0.72
CA MET A 162 10.60 18.69 0.34
C MET A 162 11.77 19.57 -0.13
N GLN A 163 12.49 19.18 -1.19
CA GLN A 163 13.52 19.98 -1.85
C GLN A 163 12.96 20.94 -2.91
N GLY A 164 11.64 20.92 -3.16
CA GLY A 164 10.95 21.87 -4.05
C GLY A 164 10.69 21.36 -5.47
N GLU A 165 10.78 20.06 -5.73
CA GLU A 165 10.40 19.49 -7.02
C GLU A 165 8.87 19.49 -7.24
N ASN A 166 8.45 19.52 -8.51
CA ASN A 166 7.02 19.52 -8.87
C ASN A 166 6.36 18.19 -8.46
N LEU A 167 5.29 18.31 -7.67
CA LEU A 167 4.42 17.22 -7.18
C LEU A 167 4.04 16.23 -8.29
N GLU A 168 3.75 16.72 -9.48
CA GLU A 168 3.30 15.92 -10.63
C GLU A 168 4.43 15.08 -11.21
N THR A 169 5.66 15.61 -11.22
CA THR A 169 6.87 14.90 -11.68
C THR A 169 7.29 13.83 -10.68
N ALA A 170 7.22 14.13 -9.38
CA ALA A 170 7.50 13.18 -8.32
C ALA A 170 6.52 11.99 -8.34
N LEU A 171 5.21 12.26 -8.50
CA LEU A 171 4.19 11.23 -8.70
C LEU A 171 4.45 10.36 -9.94
N GLN A 172 4.90 10.97 -11.04
CA GLN A 172 5.18 10.25 -12.29
C GLN A 172 6.40 9.32 -12.17
N VAL A 173 7.45 9.75 -11.46
CA VAL A 173 8.62 8.92 -11.15
C VAL A 173 8.24 7.75 -10.22
N ALA A 174 7.28 7.96 -9.29
CA ALA A 174 6.71 6.91 -8.44
C ALA A 174 6.08 5.80 -9.25
N MET A 175 5.21 6.23 -10.18
CA MET A 175 4.43 5.34 -11.02
C MET A 175 5.36 4.50 -11.89
N GLN A 176 6.42 5.11 -12.46
CA GLN A 176 7.40 4.40 -13.29
C GLN A 176 8.23 3.36 -12.52
N HIS A 177 8.66 3.67 -11.28
CA HIS A 177 9.37 2.68 -10.46
C HIS A 177 8.48 1.52 -10.03
N ARG A 178 7.18 1.78 -9.81
CA ARG A 178 6.20 0.77 -9.42
C ARG A 178 5.77 -0.16 -10.57
N GLU A 179 5.78 0.34 -11.81
CA GLU A 179 5.47 -0.44 -13.01
C GLU A 179 6.66 -1.26 -13.54
N ARG A 180 7.88 -1.01 -13.05
CA ARG A 180 9.04 -1.81 -13.48
C ARG A 180 9.00 -3.17 -12.78
N PRO A 181 8.81 -4.30 -13.50
CA PRO A 181 8.90 -5.61 -12.90
C PRO A 181 10.29 -5.78 -12.28
N ALA A 182 10.36 -6.50 -11.15
CA ALA A 182 11.55 -6.73 -10.32
C ALA A 182 12.70 -7.52 -11.01
N ASP A 183 12.81 -7.47 -12.34
CA ASP A 183 13.79 -8.19 -13.15
C ASP A 183 14.93 -7.32 -13.69
N GLU A 184 14.95 -6.02 -13.42
CA GLU A 184 16.17 -5.23 -13.57
C GLU A 184 16.81 -5.03 -12.20
N LYS A 185 17.55 -6.06 -11.76
CA LYS A 185 18.69 -5.86 -10.86
C LYS A 185 19.64 -4.88 -11.54
N ASP A 186 19.48 -3.60 -11.24
CA ASP A 186 20.54 -2.63 -11.46
C ASP A 186 21.68 -3.01 -10.52
N ASN A 187 22.69 -3.60 -11.13
CA ASN A 187 23.97 -3.91 -10.52
C ASN A 187 24.74 -2.60 -10.34
N SER A 188 24.28 -1.71 -9.47
CA SER A 188 25.02 -0.53 -9.03
C SER A 188 24.51 -0.04 -7.67
N GLY A 189 25.15 -0.51 -6.59
CA GLY A 189 24.82 -0.06 -5.24
C GLY A 189 25.33 -0.99 -4.16
N GLU A 190 26.63 -1.21 -4.14
CA GLU A 190 27.36 -1.82 -3.03
C GLU A 190 27.10 -1.05 -1.70
N VAL A 191 27.21 -1.77 -0.57
CA VAL A 191 27.45 -1.29 0.83
C VAL A 191 26.19 -0.91 1.64
N ASP A 192 25.95 -1.35 2.89
CA ASP A 192 26.68 -2.20 3.84
C ASP A 192 25.69 -2.98 4.71
N LEU A 193 26.13 -4.15 5.18
CA LEU A 193 25.35 -5.06 6.01
C LEU A 193 25.93 -5.04 7.42
N PHE A 194 25.58 -4.02 8.22
CA PHE A 194 25.71 -4.00 9.69
C PHE A 194 24.64 -3.14 10.33
#